data_AF-A0A4S4KXV9-F1
#
_entry.id   AF-A0A4S4KXV9-F1
#
_cell.length_a   1.000
_cell.length_b   1.000
_cell.length_c   1.000
_cell.angle_alpha   90.00
_cell.angle_beta   90.00
_cell.angle_gamma   90.00
#
_symmetry.space_group_name_H-M   'P 1'
#
loop_
_entity.id
_entity.type
_entity.pdbx_description
1 polymer ?
#
loop_
_entity_poly.entity_id
_entity_poly.type
_entity_poly.pdbx_seq_one_letter_code
_entity_poly.pdbx_strand_id
1 'polypeptide(L)'
;MEIVALRAITSGEEITVPYLDPALPLQTRQSALRANYGFNCMCPLCTFQQTLGPVVPLPSDSKNIRAVEDSLCEYVTSHILQLDAYGIPPSAAETSPGSGIPSELFCLLNADYLPSLSETFSRSSHEGNYEIALASGRTLLAFYAAIYPRNYPQIGMHALELSKTAWNASITRNDDVEASHPPPAVTKLLEDRARHYLTLAAEVMQCFGPEGDEGGPFEEIRIMRELLQGTS
;
A
#
# COMPACT_ATOMS: atom_id res chain seq x y z
N MET A 1 11.40 -7.45 -21.09
CA MET A 1 10.28 -6.53 -20.88
C MET A 1 9.02 -7.31 -21.17
N GLU A 2 8.42 -7.86 -20.13
CA GLU A 2 7.16 -8.56 -20.19
C GLU A 2 6.00 -7.59 -19.89
N ILE A 3 4.85 -7.85 -20.49
CA ILE A 3 3.61 -7.13 -20.21
C ILE A 3 2.64 -8.14 -19.61
N VAL A 4 2.23 -7.89 -18.38
CA VAL A 4 1.32 -8.77 -17.64
C VAL A 4 -0.01 -8.09 -17.39
N ALA A 5 -1.08 -8.87 -17.38
CA ALA A 5 -2.41 -8.38 -17.04
C ALA A 5 -2.56 -8.30 -15.52
N LEU A 6 -2.94 -7.13 -15.00
CA LEU A 6 -3.18 -6.93 -13.56
C LEU A 6 -4.58 -7.40 -13.10
N ARG A 7 -5.46 -7.68 -14.07
CA ARG A 7 -6.84 -8.17 -13.86
C ARG A 7 -7.30 -8.95 -15.08
N ALA A 8 -8.47 -9.59 -14.97
CA ALA A 8 -9.13 -10.18 -16.13
C ALA A 8 -9.44 -9.09 -17.18
N ILE A 9 -9.23 -9.44 -18.46
CA ILE A 9 -9.48 -8.58 -19.62
C ILE A 9 -10.48 -9.30 -20.51
N THR A 10 -11.58 -8.63 -20.86
CA THR A 10 -12.63 -9.19 -21.71
C THR A 10 -12.29 -9.02 -23.20
N SER A 11 -12.87 -9.86 -24.06
CA SER A 11 -12.62 -9.78 -25.51
C SER A 11 -13.12 -8.45 -26.09
N GLY A 12 -12.24 -7.74 -26.79
CA GLY A 12 -12.54 -6.42 -27.37
C GLY A 12 -12.30 -5.24 -26.42
N GLU A 13 -11.90 -5.50 -25.18
CA GLU A 13 -11.50 -4.48 -24.23
C GLU A 13 -10.13 -3.87 -24.58
N GLU A 14 -10.00 -2.55 -24.41
CA GLU A 14 -8.73 -1.86 -24.61
C GLU A 14 -7.71 -2.25 -23.53
N ILE A 15 -6.52 -2.63 -23.95
CA ILE A 15 -5.40 -2.89 -23.05
C ILE A 15 -4.72 -1.55 -22.75
N THR A 16 -4.64 -1.20 -21.46
CA THR A 16 -4.05 0.06 -21.01
C THR A 16 -2.94 -0.19 -19.99
N VAL A 17 -1.92 0.68 -20.02
CA VAL A 17 -0.85 0.73 -19.03
C VAL A 17 -0.65 2.18 -18.57
N PRO A 18 -0.36 2.44 -17.28
CA PRO A 18 -0.09 3.79 -16.82
C PRO A 18 1.31 4.24 -17.28
N TYR A 19 1.40 5.40 -17.93
CA TYR A 19 2.69 5.99 -18.35
C TYR A 19 3.38 6.77 -17.24
N LEU A 20 2.64 7.11 -16.20
CA LEU A 20 3.06 7.92 -15.07
C LEU A 20 2.59 7.24 -13.80
N ASP A 21 3.25 7.53 -12.69
CA ASP A 21 2.82 7.09 -11.38
C ASP A 21 1.38 7.58 -11.07
N PRO A 22 0.42 6.66 -10.82
CA PRO A 22 -0.95 7.01 -10.43
C PRO A 22 -1.05 7.91 -9.21
N ALA A 23 -0.08 7.91 -8.29
CA ALA A 23 -0.13 8.77 -7.11
C ALA A 23 0.21 10.24 -7.38
N LEU A 24 0.73 10.58 -8.56
CA LEU A 24 1.05 11.97 -8.89
C LEU A 24 -0.23 12.84 -8.89
N PRO A 25 -0.12 14.11 -8.47
CA PRO A 25 -1.24 15.05 -8.52
C PRO A 25 -1.84 15.15 -9.93
N LEU A 26 -3.16 15.33 -10.01
CA LEU A 26 -3.90 15.42 -11.28
C LEU A 26 -3.24 16.38 -12.27
N GLN A 27 -2.92 17.60 -11.82
CA GLN A 27 -2.33 18.63 -12.68
C GLN A 27 -0.95 18.21 -13.22
N THR A 28 -0.14 17.55 -12.39
CA THR A 28 1.16 16.99 -12.78
C THR A 28 0.98 15.92 -13.85
N ARG A 29 0.06 14.97 -13.65
CA ARG A 29 -0.23 13.92 -14.65
C ARG A 29 -0.72 14.51 -15.96
N GLN A 30 -1.72 15.40 -15.93
CA GLN A 30 -2.29 16.01 -17.15
C GLN A 30 -1.27 16.86 -17.91
N SER A 31 -0.40 17.58 -17.20
CA SER A 31 0.62 18.41 -17.85
C SER A 31 1.71 17.56 -18.50
N ALA A 32 2.18 16.51 -17.80
CA ALA A 32 3.16 15.57 -18.36
C ALA A 32 2.58 14.77 -19.55
N LEU A 33 1.33 14.31 -19.47
CA LEU A 33 0.69 13.59 -20.58
C LEU A 33 0.48 14.47 -21.81
N ARG A 34 0.06 15.73 -21.62
CA ARG A 34 -0.03 16.68 -22.74
C ARG A 34 1.33 16.99 -23.35
N ALA A 35 2.33 17.28 -22.53
CA ALA A 35 3.66 17.69 -22.99
C ALA A 35 4.39 16.57 -23.73
N ASN A 36 4.32 15.33 -23.22
CA ASN A 36 5.10 14.21 -23.73
C ASN A 36 4.34 13.32 -24.72
N TYR A 37 3.01 13.26 -24.62
CA TYR A 37 2.18 12.33 -25.39
C TYR A 37 0.99 12.98 -26.11
N GLY A 38 0.74 14.28 -25.91
CA GLY A 38 -0.25 15.04 -26.69
C GLY A 38 -1.72 14.79 -26.34
N PHE A 39 -2.05 14.23 -25.17
CA PHE A 39 -3.44 13.96 -24.78
C PHE A 39 -3.78 14.37 -23.35
N ASN A 40 -5.09 14.53 -23.08
CA ASN A 40 -5.64 14.67 -21.72
C ASN A 40 -6.20 13.34 -21.27
N CYS A 41 -5.82 12.86 -20.09
CA CYS A 41 -6.30 11.58 -19.58
C CYS A 41 -7.72 11.71 -19.00
N MET A 42 -8.59 10.77 -19.34
CA MET A 42 -9.97 10.69 -18.87
C MET A 42 -10.25 9.40 -18.08
N CYS A 43 -9.20 8.75 -17.55
CA CYS A 43 -9.37 7.55 -16.75
C CYS A 43 -10.23 7.82 -15.49
N PRO A 44 -10.82 6.79 -14.85
CA PRO A 44 -11.67 6.95 -13.67
C PRO A 44 -11.06 7.85 -12.58
N LEU A 45 -9.76 7.67 -12.29
CA LEU A 45 -9.05 8.47 -11.30
C LEU A 45 -8.92 9.95 -11.72
N CYS A 46 -8.61 10.24 -12.99
CA CYS A 46 -8.54 11.62 -13.47
C CYS A 46 -9.91 12.29 -13.46
N THR A 47 -10.95 11.58 -13.91
CA THR A 47 -12.33 12.08 -13.92
C THR A 47 -12.81 12.37 -12.50
N PHE A 48 -12.57 11.46 -11.56
CA PHE A 48 -12.85 11.68 -10.14
C PHE A 48 -12.12 12.91 -9.60
N GLN A 49 -10.80 13.00 -9.78
CA GLN A 49 -10.02 14.13 -9.25
C GLN A 49 -10.39 15.49 -9.87
N GLN A 50 -10.93 15.51 -11.09
CA GLN A 50 -11.45 16.74 -11.70
C GLN A 50 -12.73 17.24 -11.04
N THR A 51 -13.49 16.36 -10.38
CA THR A 51 -14.69 16.75 -9.60
C THR A 51 -14.34 17.30 -8.23
N LEU A 52 -13.13 17.01 -7.75
CA LEU A 52 -12.61 17.59 -6.51
C LEU A 52 -12.31 19.05 -6.80
N GLY A 53 -12.94 19.95 -6.04
CA GLY A 53 -12.77 21.38 -6.20
C GLY A 53 -11.35 21.86 -5.84
N PRO A 54 -11.19 23.04 -5.20
CA PRO A 54 -9.88 23.50 -4.78
C PRO A 54 -9.19 22.49 -3.83
N VAL A 55 -7.87 22.47 -3.87
CA VAL A 55 -7.04 21.61 -3.03
C VAL A 55 -7.45 21.78 -1.57
N VAL A 56 -7.89 20.69 -0.95
CA VAL A 56 -8.20 20.66 0.48
C VAL A 56 -6.87 20.63 1.24
N PRO A 57 -6.59 21.62 2.12
CA PRO A 57 -5.37 21.61 2.89
C PRO A 57 -5.36 20.43 3.87
N LEU A 58 -4.18 19.87 4.13
CA LEU A 58 -4.01 18.91 5.21
C LEU A 58 -4.35 19.58 6.56
N PRO A 59 -5.01 18.86 7.49
CA PRO A 59 -5.19 19.34 8.85
C PRO A 59 -3.82 19.68 9.48
N SER A 60 -3.71 20.81 10.17
CA SER A 60 -2.44 21.21 10.80
C SER A 60 -2.16 20.49 12.14
N ASP A 61 -3.18 19.88 12.74
CA ASP A 61 -3.03 19.10 13.98
C ASP A 61 -2.87 17.61 13.67
N SER A 62 -1.81 17.04 14.23
CA SER A 62 -1.50 15.60 14.24
C SER A 62 -2.69 14.70 14.58
N LYS A 63 -3.57 15.09 15.52
CA LYS A 63 -4.73 14.28 15.89
C LYS A 63 -5.75 14.18 14.76
N ASN A 64 -5.96 15.29 14.06
CA ASN A 64 -6.89 15.34 12.93
C ASN A 64 -6.32 14.60 11.72
N ILE A 65 -5.01 14.70 11.49
CA ILE A 65 -4.34 13.88 10.45
C ILE A 65 -4.56 12.40 10.74
N ARG A 66 -4.26 11.93 11.96
CA ARG A 66 -4.46 10.53 12.35
C ARG A 66 -5.90 10.06 12.19
N ALA A 67 -6.88 10.90 12.56
CA ALA A 67 -8.28 10.55 12.37
C ALA A 67 -8.64 10.34 10.89
N VAL A 68 -8.11 11.16 9.98
CA VAL A 68 -8.31 10.98 8.54
C VAL A 68 -7.57 9.74 8.01
N GLU A 69 -6.38 9.45 8.53
CA GLU A 69 -5.61 8.23 8.21
C GLU A 69 -6.34 6.95 8.64
N ASP A 70 -6.94 6.98 9.83
CA ASP A 70 -7.78 5.89 10.34
C ASP A 70 -9.01 5.70 9.45
N SER A 71 -9.69 6.78 9.06
CA SER A 71 -10.80 6.75 8.08
C SER A 71 -10.39 6.17 6.73
N LEU A 72 -9.19 6.51 6.23
CA LEU A 72 -8.66 5.93 4.98
C LEU A 72 -8.49 4.41 5.13
N CYS A 73 -7.88 3.97 6.22
CA CYS A 73 -7.66 2.55 6.46
C CYS A 73 -8.97 1.78 6.63
N GLU A 74 -9.96 2.36 7.31
CA GLU A 74 -11.30 1.78 7.47
C GLU A 74 -12.01 1.66 6.12
N TYR A 75 -11.98 2.72 5.30
CA TYR A 75 -12.54 2.71 3.96
C TYR A 75 -11.92 1.60 3.10
N VAL A 76 -10.59 1.51 3.06
CA VAL A 76 -9.87 0.49 2.28
C VAL A 76 -10.16 -0.92 2.80
N THR A 77 -10.14 -1.12 4.12
CA THR A 77 -10.44 -2.44 4.72
C THR A 77 -11.86 -2.90 4.37
N SER A 78 -12.81 -1.98 4.34
CA SER A 78 -14.21 -2.30 4.09
C SER A 78 -14.55 -2.51 2.60
N HIS A 79 -13.80 -1.90 1.69
CA HIS A 79 -14.19 -1.83 0.27
C HIS A 79 -13.16 -2.34 -0.74
N ILE A 80 -11.87 -2.36 -0.40
CA ILE A 80 -10.80 -2.51 -1.41
C ILE A 80 -9.84 -3.65 -1.07
N LEU A 81 -9.23 -3.59 0.11
CA LEU A 81 -8.15 -4.50 0.51
C LEU A 81 -8.16 -4.76 2.02
N GLN A 82 -8.07 -6.02 2.43
CA GLN A 82 -7.87 -6.38 3.83
C GLN A 82 -6.48 -5.93 4.31
N LEU A 83 -6.40 -4.88 5.13
CA LEU A 83 -5.12 -4.33 5.61
C LEU A 83 -4.52 -5.07 6.80
N ASP A 84 -5.31 -5.87 7.54
CA ASP A 84 -4.89 -6.51 8.78
C ASP A 84 -5.27 -8.00 8.81
N ALA A 85 -4.47 -8.80 9.52
CA ALA A 85 -4.56 -10.27 9.54
C ALA A 85 -5.92 -10.81 10.00
N TYR A 86 -6.62 -10.10 10.89
CA TYR A 86 -7.91 -10.53 11.46
C TYR A 86 -9.10 -9.71 10.96
N GLY A 87 -8.93 -8.95 9.88
CA GLY A 87 -10.01 -8.20 9.23
C GLY A 87 -10.98 -9.10 8.47
N ILE A 88 -12.18 -8.58 8.22
CA ILE A 88 -13.09 -9.18 7.25
C ILE A 88 -12.62 -8.75 5.86
N PRO A 89 -12.38 -9.68 4.91
CA PRO A 89 -12.03 -9.30 3.56
C PRO A 89 -13.20 -8.54 2.91
N PRO A 90 -12.92 -7.46 2.16
CA PRO A 90 -13.97 -6.71 1.48
C PRO A 90 -14.70 -7.60 0.48
N SER A 91 -16.00 -7.35 0.27
CA SER A 91 -16.72 -8.04 -0.80
C SER A 91 -16.03 -7.72 -2.13
N ALA A 92 -15.78 -8.75 -2.96
CA ALA A 92 -14.97 -8.69 -4.17
C ALA A 92 -15.55 -7.85 -5.33
N ALA A 93 -16.15 -6.70 -5.04
CA ALA A 93 -16.57 -5.73 -6.04
C ALA A 93 -15.33 -5.05 -6.62
N GLU A 94 -15.23 -5.05 -7.95
CA GLU A 94 -14.17 -4.34 -8.66
C GLU A 94 -14.35 -2.83 -8.46
N THR A 95 -13.69 -2.27 -7.44
CA THR A 95 -13.65 -0.81 -7.25
C THR A 95 -12.65 -0.20 -8.22
N SER A 96 -13.12 0.70 -9.07
CA SER A 96 -12.24 1.53 -9.91
C SER A 96 -11.43 2.48 -9.03
N PRO A 97 -10.15 2.75 -9.35
CA PRO A 97 -9.34 3.71 -8.58
C PRO A 97 -10.01 5.08 -8.46
N GLY A 98 -10.05 5.62 -7.24
CA GLY A 98 -10.74 6.88 -6.94
C GLY A 98 -12.26 6.79 -6.78
N SER A 99 -12.90 5.66 -7.12
CA SER A 99 -14.36 5.53 -7.05
C SER A 99 -14.85 5.33 -5.62
N GLY A 100 -15.70 6.25 -5.14
CA GLY A 100 -16.33 6.13 -3.83
C GLY A 100 -15.43 6.53 -2.66
N ILE A 101 -14.31 7.20 -2.93
CA ILE A 101 -13.48 7.81 -1.86
C ILE A 101 -14.33 8.86 -1.13
N PRO A 102 -14.51 8.75 0.20
CA PRO A 102 -15.24 9.74 0.98
C PRO A 102 -14.58 11.12 0.97
N SER A 103 -15.39 12.18 1.06
CA SER A 103 -14.93 13.57 0.91
C SER A 103 -13.95 14.03 1.98
N GLU A 104 -14.04 13.45 3.17
CA GLU A 104 -13.14 13.67 4.30
C GLU A 104 -11.71 13.22 4.01
N LEU A 105 -11.51 12.30 3.05
CA LEU A 105 -10.20 11.80 2.65
C LEU A 105 -9.54 12.65 1.56
N PHE A 106 -10.25 13.61 0.96
CA PHE A 106 -9.73 14.38 -0.17
C PHE A 106 -8.47 15.20 0.16
N CYS A 107 -8.26 15.55 1.43
CA CYS A 107 -7.05 16.25 1.87
C CYS A 107 -5.78 15.39 1.74
N LEU A 108 -5.90 14.05 1.75
CA LEU A 108 -4.76 13.15 1.57
C LEU A 108 -4.24 13.14 0.12
N LEU A 109 -5.04 13.65 -0.84
CA LEU A 109 -4.62 13.82 -2.24
C LEU A 109 -3.75 15.07 -2.45
N ASN A 110 -3.45 15.80 -1.38
CA ASN A 110 -2.49 16.90 -1.40
C ASN A 110 -1.09 16.37 -1.78
N ALA A 111 -0.38 17.14 -2.61
CA ALA A 111 0.92 16.75 -3.16
C ALA A 111 2.00 16.46 -2.10
N ASP A 112 1.89 17.08 -0.93
CA ASP A 112 2.88 16.95 0.15
C ASP A 112 2.63 15.74 1.06
N TYR A 113 1.41 15.19 1.05
CA TYR A 113 1.01 14.14 1.99
C TYR A 113 1.78 12.84 1.77
N LEU A 114 1.68 12.28 0.55
CA LEU A 114 2.28 10.99 0.24
C LEU A 114 3.81 10.98 0.43
N PRO A 115 4.59 11.97 -0.05
CA PRO A 115 6.02 12.03 0.21
C PRO A 115 6.35 12.06 1.72
N SER A 116 5.60 12.83 2.51
CA SER A 116 5.80 12.92 3.96
C SER A 116 5.51 11.60 4.69
N LEU A 117 4.42 10.92 4.32
CA LEU A 117 4.07 9.61 4.87
C LEU A 117 5.11 8.55 4.50
N SER A 118 5.53 8.52 3.23
CA SER A 118 6.56 7.59 2.74
C SER A 118 7.90 7.79 3.44
N GLU A 119 8.32 9.04 3.65
CA GLU A 119 9.54 9.36 4.39
C GLU A 119 9.44 8.92 5.86
N THR A 120 8.28 9.12 6.49
CA THR A 120 8.03 8.67 7.86
C THR A 120 8.17 7.15 7.98
N PHE A 121 7.58 6.38 7.07
CA PHE A 121 7.72 4.93 7.02
C PHE A 121 9.16 4.49 6.78
N SER A 122 9.82 5.06 5.77
CA SER A 122 11.19 4.74 5.42
C SER A 122 12.13 4.97 6.60
N ARG A 123 12.11 6.16 7.21
CA ARG A 123 12.98 6.46 8.36
C ARG A 123 12.71 5.54 9.55
N SER A 124 11.44 5.35 9.92
CA SER A 124 11.10 4.57 11.12
C SER A 124 11.36 3.07 11.00
N SER A 125 11.23 2.50 9.79
CA SER A 125 11.55 1.08 9.54
C SER A 125 13.05 0.77 9.65
N HIS A 126 13.91 1.71 9.27
CA HIS A 126 15.37 1.57 9.39
C HIS A 126 15.90 1.91 10.80
N GLU A 127 15.29 2.88 11.49
CA GLU A 127 15.72 3.32 12.84
C GLU A 127 15.18 2.42 13.97
N GLY A 128 14.38 1.41 13.66
CA GLY A 128 13.83 0.46 14.65
C GLY A 128 12.61 0.96 15.43
N ASN A 129 12.04 2.11 15.04
CA ASN A 129 10.79 2.60 15.62
C ASN A 129 9.58 1.90 14.97
N TYR A 130 9.45 0.60 15.26
CA TYR A 130 8.54 -0.28 14.55
C TYR A 130 7.05 0.02 14.78
N GLU A 131 6.67 0.66 15.89
CA GLU A 131 5.29 1.10 16.09
C GLU A 131 4.89 2.15 15.04
N ILE A 132 5.74 3.18 14.88
CA ILE A 132 5.54 4.24 13.87
C ILE A 132 5.66 3.66 12.46
N ALA A 133 6.62 2.76 12.22
CA ALA A 133 6.79 2.12 10.92
C ALA A 133 5.56 1.32 10.52
N LEU A 134 5.03 0.48 11.42
CA LEU A 134 3.85 -0.33 11.12
C LEU A 134 2.58 0.51 10.98
N ALA A 135 2.45 1.61 11.72
CA ALA A 135 1.31 2.52 11.58
C ALA A 135 1.37 3.28 10.25
N SER A 136 2.46 4.00 9.99
CA SER A 136 2.65 4.78 8.75
C SER A 136 2.67 3.90 7.50
N GLY A 137 3.32 2.74 7.57
CA GLY A 137 3.34 1.78 6.48
C GLY A 137 1.94 1.21 6.18
N ARG A 138 1.13 0.91 7.21
CA ARG A 138 -0.26 0.47 7.01
C ARG A 138 -1.09 1.54 6.30
N THR A 139 -0.97 2.80 6.71
CA THR A 139 -1.64 3.93 6.05
C THR A 139 -1.15 4.11 4.61
N LEU A 140 0.15 3.92 4.37
CA LEU A 140 0.73 4.02 3.02
C LEU A 140 0.22 2.91 2.10
N LEU A 141 0.08 1.68 2.60
CA LEU A 141 -0.56 0.58 1.87
C LEU A 141 -2.01 0.90 1.52
N ALA A 142 -2.75 1.48 2.47
CA ALA A 142 -4.13 1.91 2.26
C ALA A 142 -4.22 2.97 1.14
N PHE A 143 -3.32 3.96 1.17
CA PHE A 143 -3.25 4.98 0.13
C PHE A 143 -2.97 4.36 -1.24
N TYR A 144 -2.00 3.44 -1.33
CA TYR A 144 -1.69 2.74 -2.57
C TYR A 144 -2.90 1.94 -3.10
N ALA A 145 -3.59 1.20 -2.23
CA ALA A 145 -4.77 0.44 -2.62
C ALA A 145 -5.92 1.34 -3.12
N ALA A 146 -6.08 2.55 -2.58
CA ALA A 146 -7.14 3.47 -2.98
C ALA A 146 -6.88 4.16 -4.34
N ILE A 147 -5.61 4.36 -4.71
CA ILE A 147 -5.20 5.20 -5.84
C ILE A 147 -4.65 4.40 -7.02
N TYR A 148 -3.95 3.29 -6.76
CA TYR A 148 -3.36 2.49 -7.82
C TYR A 148 -4.36 1.47 -8.37
N PRO A 149 -4.19 1.04 -9.63
CA PRO A 149 -4.89 -0.14 -10.13
C PRO A 149 -4.68 -1.34 -9.21
N ARG A 150 -5.68 -2.24 -9.14
CA ARG A 150 -5.54 -3.50 -8.42
C ARG A 150 -4.30 -4.27 -8.91
N ASN A 151 -3.59 -4.91 -7.99
CA ASN A 151 -2.37 -5.68 -8.26
C ASN A 151 -1.20 -4.86 -8.87
N TYR A 152 -1.19 -3.53 -8.74
CA TYR A 152 -0.06 -2.72 -9.16
C TYR A 152 1.21 -3.06 -8.35
N PRO A 153 2.42 -3.11 -8.95
CA PRO A 153 3.63 -3.59 -8.27
C PRO A 153 3.92 -2.91 -6.93
N GLN A 154 3.68 -1.61 -6.83
CA GLN A 154 3.92 -0.81 -5.63
C GLN A 154 3.14 -1.33 -4.41
N ILE A 155 1.93 -1.87 -4.62
CA ILE A 155 1.12 -2.46 -3.53
C ILE A 155 1.84 -3.69 -2.97
N GLY A 156 2.33 -4.57 -3.86
CA GLY A 156 3.03 -5.79 -3.47
C GLY A 156 4.40 -5.52 -2.86
N MET A 157 5.18 -4.59 -3.44
CA MET A 157 6.48 -4.18 -2.89
C MET A 157 6.32 -3.62 -1.49
N HIS A 158 5.35 -2.73 -1.29
CA HIS A 158 5.12 -2.12 0.00
C HIS A 158 4.59 -3.11 1.04
N ALA A 159 3.74 -4.07 0.62
CA ALA A 159 3.33 -5.18 1.48
C ALA A 159 4.54 -6.05 1.89
N LEU A 160 5.51 -6.28 1.00
CA LEU A 160 6.73 -7.02 1.34
C LEU A 160 7.58 -6.26 2.38
N GLU A 161 7.75 -4.94 2.22
CA GLU A 161 8.43 -4.10 3.21
C GLU A 161 7.72 -4.11 4.58
N LEU A 162 6.38 -4.07 4.59
CA LEU A 162 5.59 -4.21 5.80
C LEU A 162 5.76 -5.58 6.46
N SER A 163 5.86 -6.65 5.67
CA SER A 163 6.12 -8.00 6.18
C SER A 163 7.49 -8.07 6.88
N LYS A 164 8.54 -7.54 6.23
CA LYS A 164 9.89 -7.44 6.81
C LYS A 164 9.90 -6.59 8.07
N THR A 165 9.20 -5.46 8.05
CA THR A 165 9.07 -4.55 9.20
C THR A 165 8.38 -5.23 10.38
N ALA A 166 7.29 -5.96 10.15
CA ALA A 166 6.56 -6.68 11.20
C ALA A 166 7.39 -7.85 11.78
N TRP A 167 8.13 -8.56 10.93
CA TRP A 167 9.06 -9.58 11.37
C TRP A 167 10.19 -8.99 12.22
N ASN A 168 10.85 -7.92 11.75
CA ASN A 168 11.89 -7.23 12.50
C ASN A 168 11.37 -6.76 13.87
N ALA A 169 10.15 -6.21 13.92
CA ALA A 169 9.50 -5.85 15.17
C ALA A 169 9.28 -7.04 16.11
N SER A 170 8.98 -8.22 15.57
CA SER A 170 8.79 -9.44 16.38
C SER A 170 10.10 -9.97 16.97
N ILE A 171 11.19 -9.93 16.20
CA ILE A 171 12.49 -10.46 16.63
C ILE A 171 13.24 -9.49 17.56
N THR A 172 13.25 -8.18 17.28
CA THR A 172 13.93 -7.20 18.16
C THR A 172 13.29 -7.18 19.54
N ARG A 173 11.96 -7.37 19.61
CA ARG A 173 11.26 -7.50 20.90
C ARG A 173 11.56 -8.81 21.61
N ASN A 174 12.01 -9.86 20.91
CA ASN A 174 12.49 -11.08 21.55
C ASN A 174 13.93 -10.92 22.07
N ASP A 175 14.76 -10.09 21.42
CA ASP A 175 16.14 -9.81 21.84
C ASP A 175 16.21 -8.93 23.10
N ASP A 176 15.26 -8.01 23.29
CA ASP A 176 15.14 -7.21 24.53
C ASP A 176 14.74 -8.05 25.77
N VAL A 177 14.40 -9.33 25.58
CA VAL A 177 13.61 -10.15 26.52
C VAL A 177 14.41 -11.23 27.25
N GLU A 178 15.75 -11.21 27.21
CA GLU A 178 16.53 -11.86 28.29
C GLU A 178 16.20 -11.28 29.69
N ALA A 179 15.48 -10.15 29.79
CA ALA A 179 15.11 -9.53 31.06
C ALA A 179 13.62 -9.60 31.47
N SER A 180 12.63 -9.82 30.60
CA SER A 180 11.19 -9.79 30.97
C SER A 180 10.27 -10.33 29.86
N HIS A 181 9.65 -11.50 30.05
CA HIS A 181 8.75 -12.13 29.07
C HIS A 181 7.52 -11.23 28.75
N PRO A 182 7.32 -10.75 27.51
CA PRO A 182 6.07 -10.13 27.10
C PRO A 182 4.98 -11.20 26.95
N PRO A 183 3.69 -10.82 26.94
CA PRO A 183 2.61 -11.77 26.74
C PRO A 183 2.76 -12.41 25.35
N PRO A 184 2.68 -13.75 25.22
CA PRO A 184 2.75 -14.48 23.94
C PRO A 184 1.86 -13.92 22.83
N ALA A 185 0.78 -13.22 23.19
CA ALA A 185 -0.19 -12.62 22.27
C ALA A 185 0.39 -11.49 21.38
N VAL A 186 1.34 -10.67 21.86
CA VAL A 186 1.84 -9.52 21.08
C VAL A 186 2.83 -9.95 20.01
N THR A 187 3.78 -10.83 20.35
CA THR A 187 4.71 -11.42 19.37
C THR A 187 3.93 -12.18 18.30
N LYS A 188 2.94 -12.98 18.71
CA LYS A 188 2.07 -13.70 17.78
C LYS A 188 1.30 -12.77 16.84
N LEU A 189 0.79 -11.64 17.34
CA LEU A 189 0.14 -10.63 16.51
C LEU A 189 1.09 -10.05 15.45
N LEU A 190 2.35 -9.75 15.80
CA LEU A 190 3.33 -9.22 14.85
C LEU A 190 3.70 -10.24 13.77
N GLU A 191 3.89 -11.50 14.16
CA GLU A 191 4.09 -12.58 13.19
C GLU A 191 2.90 -12.79 12.27
N ASP A 192 1.68 -12.73 12.80
CA ASP A 192 0.46 -12.90 12.00
C ASP A 192 0.27 -11.71 11.03
N ARG A 193 0.64 -10.49 11.44
CA ARG A 193 0.75 -9.34 10.52
C ARG A 193 1.82 -9.57 9.45
N ALA A 194 2.99 -10.09 9.82
CA ALA A 194 4.06 -10.39 8.86
C ALA A 194 3.60 -11.42 7.81
N ARG A 195 2.90 -12.48 8.23
CA ARG A 195 2.31 -13.50 7.33
C ARG A 195 1.23 -12.92 6.43
N HIS A 196 0.37 -12.05 6.97
CA HIS A 196 -0.69 -11.38 6.22
C HIS A 196 -0.10 -10.54 5.08
N TYR A 197 0.82 -9.63 5.41
CA TYR A 197 1.46 -8.78 4.40
C TYR A 197 2.29 -9.57 3.38
N LEU A 198 2.93 -10.68 3.81
CA LEU A 198 3.65 -11.57 2.89
C LEU A 198 2.71 -12.26 1.89
N THR A 199 1.52 -12.66 2.35
CA THR A 199 0.51 -13.27 1.50
C THR A 199 0.03 -12.27 0.45
N LEU A 200 -0.30 -11.04 0.88
CA LEU A 200 -0.67 -9.96 -0.02
C LEU A 200 0.44 -9.64 -1.04
N ALA A 201 1.69 -9.53 -0.58
CA ALA A 201 2.84 -9.30 -1.45
C ALA A 201 2.95 -10.40 -2.51
N ALA A 202 2.84 -11.67 -2.10
CA ALA A 202 2.90 -12.80 -3.01
C ALA A 202 1.75 -12.83 -4.03
N GLU A 203 0.52 -12.52 -3.62
CA GLU A 203 -0.64 -12.47 -4.51
C GLU A 203 -0.48 -11.40 -5.59
N VAL A 204 -0.04 -10.20 -5.21
CA VAL A 204 0.22 -9.11 -6.16
C VAL A 204 1.39 -9.47 -7.08
N MET A 205 2.48 -9.98 -6.52
CA MET A 205 3.70 -10.30 -7.27
C MET A 205 3.48 -11.45 -8.26
N GLN A 206 2.62 -12.43 -7.93
CA GLN A 206 2.34 -13.55 -8.82
C GLN A 206 1.82 -13.11 -10.21
N CYS A 207 1.20 -11.94 -10.32
CA CYS A 207 0.78 -11.38 -11.60
C CYS A 207 1.95 -11.08 -12.53
N PHE A 208 3.16 -10.84 -12.01
CA PHE A 208 4.36 -10.45 -12.77
C PHE A 208 5.23 -11.62 -13.21
N GLY A 209 4.96 -12.86 -12.74
CA GLY A 209 5.83 -14.00 -12.99
C GLY A 209 7.22 -13.86 -12.33
N PRO A 210 8.14 -14.81 -12.50
CA PRO A 210 9.40 -14.89 -11.74
C PRO A 210 10.47 -13.83 -12.12
N GLU A 211 10.13 -12.70 -12.74
CA GLU A 211 11.14 -11.77 -13.26
C GLU A 211 11.95 -11.05 -12.14
N GLY A 212 13.28 -11.12 -12.26
CA GLY A 212 14.27 -10.41 -11.43
C GLY A 212 15.63 -11.11 -11.43
N ASP A 213 16.72 -10.34 -11.33
CA ASP A 213 18.07 -10.87 -11.05
C ASP A 213 18.09 -11.61 -9.69
N GLU A 214 19.18 -12.34 -9.39
CA GLU A 214 19.39 -12.96 -8.07
C GLU A 214 19.12 -11.93 -6.95
N GLY A 215 18.24 -12.26 -6.00
CA GLY A 215 17.85 -11.37 -4.90
C GLY A 215 16.62 -10.49 -5.14
N GLY A 216 15.84 -10.72 -6.20
CA GLY A 216 14.58 -10.02 -6.45
C GLY A 216 13.45 -10.32 -5.44
N PRO A 217 12.28 -9.64 -5.56
CA PRO A 217 11.18 -9.75 -4.59
C PRO A 217 10.67 -11.16 -4.32
N PHE A 218 10.71 -12.07 -5.31
CA PHE A 218 10.32 -13.47 -5.11
C PHE A 218 11.25 -14.24 -4.17
N GLU A 219 12.55 -13.94 -4.25
CA GLU A 219 13.55 -14.55 -3.38
C GLU A 219 13.38 -14.03 -1.94
N GLU A 220 13.16 -12.72 -1.78
CA GLU A 220 12.80 -12.15 -0.48
C GLU A 220 11.52 -12.77 0.09
N ILE A 221 10.48 -12.96 -0.74
CA ILE A 221 9.24 -13.65 -0.33
C ILE A 221 9.53 -15.09 0.11
N ARG A 222 10.39 -15.82 -0.61
CA ARG A 222 10.79 -17.19 -0.25
C ARG A 222 11.48 -17.21 1.10
N ILE A 223 12.48 -16.35 1.31
CA ILE A 223 13.21 -16.21 2.58
C ILE A 223 12.24 -15.89 3.72
N MET A 224 11.35 -14.92 3.52
CA MET A 224 10.37 -14.52 4.54
C MET A 224 9.41 -15.66 4.90
N ARG A 225 9.00 -16.50 3.93
CA ARG A 225 8.17 -17.68 4.21
C ARG A 225 8.93 -18.69 5.09
N GLU A 226 10.20 -18.92 4.81
CA GLU A 226 11.04 -19.85 5.59
C GLU A 226 11.22 -19.36 7.03
N LEU A 227 11.51 -18.06 7.21
CA LEU A 227 11.63 -17.43 8.53
C LEU A 227 10.35 -17.57 9.36
N LEU A 228 9.19 -17.33 8.73
CA LEU A 228 7.89 -17.42 9.42
C LEU A 228 7.42 -18.86 9.65
N GLN A 229 7.87 -19.86 8.88
CA GLN A 229 7.53 -21.27 9.14
C GLN A 229 8.23 -21.82 10.39
N GLY A 230 9.43 -21.32 10.71
CA GLY A 230 10.22 -21.74 11.86
C GLY A 230 9.65 -21.34 13.23
N THR A 231 8.59 -20.52 13.29
CA THR A 231 7.96 -20.02 14.54
C THR A 231 6.66 -20.77 14.92
N SER A 232 6.42 -21.95 14.36
CA SER A 232 5.21 -22.76 14.59
C SER A 232 5.24 -23.57 15.89
#